data_AF-A0A8K1FEQ6-F1
#
_entry.id   AF-A0A8K1FEQ6-F1
#
_cell.length_a   1.000
_cell.length_b   1.000
_cell.length_c   1.000
_cell.angle_alpha   90.00
_cell.angle_beta   90.00
_cell.angle_gamma   90.00
#
_symmetry.space_group_name_H-M   'P 1'
#
loop_
_entity.id
_entity.type
_entity.pdbx_description
1 polymer ?
#
loop_
_entity_poly.entity_id
_entity_poly.type
_entity_poly.pdbx_seq_one_letter_code
_entity_poly.pdbx_strand_id
1 'polypeptide(L)'
;MAECSEALMTQFVNDLLDSEKPDFVAFSSDNVQTYRASLRQAAMDAATSGVEARGIPYAMIFGNHDDQRGFTREMLMEMAVSKPHSYSQRGPSQVYGVGNYELNVKAPTDGAWGDANSDVFRMYFLDSNAYPDAK
;
A
#
# COMPACT_ATOMS: atom_id res chain seq x y z
N MET A 1 19.99 25.12 0.05
CA MET A 1 18.56 24.84 0.31
C MET A 1 18.51 23.72 1.33
N ALA A 2 17.71 23.82 2.38
CA ALA A 2 17.52 22.68 3.29
C ALA A 2 16.95 21.50 2.49
N GLU A 3 17.44 20.29 2.75
CA GLU A 3 16.86 19.09 2.15
C GLU A 3 15.44 18.93 2.71
N CYS A 4 14.44 18.79 1.83
CA CYS A 4 13.10 18.43 2.24
C CYS A 4 13.14 17.02 2.85
N SER A 5 12.44 16.82 3.97
CA SER A 5 12.29 15.51 4.61
C SER A 5 10.82 15.21 4.89
N GLU A 6 10.52 13.94 5.07
CA GLU A 6 9.19 13.40 5.36
C GLU A 6 8.82 13.41 6.85
N ALA A 7 9.66 13.98 7.72
CA ALA A 7 9.57 13.84 9.18
C ALA A 7 8.18 14.18 9.76
N LEU A 8 7.55 15.26 9.28
CA LEU A 8 6.20 15.65 9.75
C LEU A 8 5.12 14.66 9.32
N MET A 9 5.21 14.12 8.10
CA MET A 9 4.26 13.12 7.62
C MET A 9 4.44 11.80 8.38
N THR A 10 5.69 11.37 8.58
CA THR A 10 6.00 10.19 9.38
C THR A 10 5.48 10.33 10.81
N GLN A 11 5.67 11.50 11.43
CA GLN A 11 5.11 11.76 12.77
C GLN A 11 3.58 11.66 12.75
N PHE A 12 2.91 12.35 11.82
CA PHE A 12 1.46 12.31 11.70
C PHE A 12 0.91 10.89 11.54
N VAL A 13 1.51 10.08 10.66
CA VAL A 13 1.10 8.68 10.46
C VAL A 13 1.29 7.86 11.73
N ASN A 14 2.41 8.03 12.45
CA ASN A 14 2.63 7.31 13.70
C ASN A 14 1.62 7.70 14.78
N ASP A 15 1.34 9.00 14.94
CA ASP A 15 0.33 9.50 15.89
C ASP A 15 -1.06 8.94 15.56
N LEU A 16 -1.40 8.85 14.27
CA LEU A 16 -2.66 8.26 13.81
C LEU A 16 -2.74 6.75 14.08
N LEU A 17 -1.66 6.01 13.84
CA LEU A 17 -1.60 4.57 14.14
C LEU A 17 -1.75 4.31 15.65
N ASP A 18 -1.20 5.17 16.50
CA ASP A 18 -1.30 5.05 17.95
C ASP A 18 -2.69 5.41 18.48
N SER A 19 -3.38 6.37 17.85
CA SER A 19 -4.74 6.77 18.23
C SER A 19 -5.79 5.77 17.77
N GLU A 20 -5.74 5.36 16.50
CA GLU A 20 -6.78 4.51 15.89
C GLU A 20 -6.58 3.02 16.17
N LYS A 21 -5.33 2.58 16.41
CA LYS A 21 -4.96 1.18 16.65
C LYS A 21 -5.59 0.21 15.63
N PRO A 22 -5.36 0.42 14.32
CA PRO A 22 -6.05 -0.33 13.29
C PRO A 22 -5.58 -1.79 13.24
N ASP A 23 -6.50 -2.70 12.94
CA ASP A 23 -6.18 -4.10 12.63
C ASP A 23 -5.62 -4.28 11.21
N PHE A 24 -5.83 -3.30 10.33
CA PHE A 24 -5.35 -3.31 8.94
C PHE A 24 -5.23 -1.87 8.39
N VAL A 25 -4.23 -1.61 7.55
CA VAL A 25 -4.04 -0.31 6.88
C VAL A 25 -4.08 -0.45 5.36
N ALA A 26 -4.85 0.42 4.69
CA ALA A 26 -4.88 0.52 3.24
C ALA A 26 -4.24 1.85 2.79
N PHE A 27 -3.11 1.78 2.11
CA PHE A 27 -2.47 2.91 1.44
C PHE A 27 -3.09 3.09 0.06
N SER A 28 -3.87 4.16 -0.10
CA SER A 28 -4.86 4.25 -1.19
C SER A 28 -4.37 4.92 -2.47
N SER A 29 -3.31 5.72 -2.46
CA SER A 29 -2.71 6.38 -3.64
C SER A 29 -1.61 7.36 -3.19
N ASP A 30 -0.72 7.76 -4.11
CA ASP A 30 0.25 8.86 -3.97
C ASP A 30 1.08 8.79 -2.68
N ASN A 31 1.60 7.60 -2.40
CA ASN A 31 2.26 7.28 -1.14
C ASN A 31 3.75 7.65 -1.13
N VAL A 32 4.43 7.59 -2.27
CA VAL A 32 5.91 7.55 -2.33
C VAL A 32 6.50 8.54 -3.33
N GLN A 33 5.85 9.67 -3.60
CA GLN A 33 6.35 10.70 -4.53
C GLN A 33 7.74 11.20 -4.12
N THR A 34 8.69 11.22 -5.07
CA THR A 34 10.03 11.80 -4.85
C THR A 34 10.50 12.67 -6.02
N TYR A 35 11.39 13.63 -5.74
CA TYR A 35 12.04 14.45 -6.76
C TYR A 35 13.24 13.76 -7.43
N ARG A 36 13.80 12.73 -6.79
CA ARG A 36 14.97 11.99 -7.25
C ARG A 36 14.69 10.51 -7.13
N ALA A 37 14.97 9.79 -8.22
CA ALA A 37 14.89 8.35 -8.27
C ALA A 37 15.60 7.65 -7.08
N SER A 38 16.78 8.14 -6.69
CA SER A 38 17.56 7.57 -5.58
C SER A 38 16.89 7.62 -4.20
N LEU A 39 15.85 8.44 -4.01
CA LEU A 39 15.14 8.59 -2.74
C LEU A 39 13.92 7.67 -2.62
N ARG A 40 13.56 6.91 -3.66
CA ARG A 40 12.30 6.17 -3.68
C ARG A 40 12.23 5.07 -2.63
N GLN A 41 13.32 4.32 -2.44
CA GLN A 41 13.39 3.29 -1.41
C GLN A 41 13.16 3.91 -0.03
N ALA A 42 13.86 5.02 0.26
CA ALA A 42 13.69 5.74 1.52
C ALA A 42 12.25 6.26 1.70
N ALA A 43 11.61 6.76 0.64
CA ALA A 43 10.21 7.18 0.69
C ALA A 43 9.24 6.02 0.96
N MET A 44 9.46 4.87 0.31
CA MET A 44 8.68 3.65 0.58
C MET A 44 8.87 3.17 2.01
N ASP A 45 10.12 3.13 2.49
CA ASP A 45 10.46 2.75 3.86
C ASP A 45 9.80 3.70 4.86
N ALA A 46 9.83 5.01 4.61
CA ALA A 46 9.20 5.98 5.49
C ALA A 46 7.67 5.83 5.53
N ALA A 47 7.02 5.64 4.37
CA ALA A 47 5.57 5.47 4.27
C ALA A 47 5.06 4.24 5.05
N THR A 48 5.87 3.17 5.08
CA THR A 48 5.47 1.85 5.62
C THR A 48 6.06 1.54 7.00
N SER A 49 7.10 2.26 7.43
CA SER A 49 7.80 2.04 8.70
C SER A 49 6.89 1.94 9.92
N GLY A 50 5.86 2.77 10.01
CA GLY A 50 4.95 2.81 11.14
C GLY A 50 4.11 1.55 11.30
N VAL A 51 3.60 1.00 10.18
CA VAL A 51 2.81 -0.24 10.19
C VAL A 51 3.70 -1.46 10.38
N GLU A 52 4.89 -1.47 9.77
CA GLU A 52 5.87 -2.55 9.91
C GLU A 52 6.36 -2.69 11.35
N ALA A 53 6.73 -1.56 11.99
CA ALA A 53 7.21 -1.57 13.36
C ALA A 53 6.15 -2.08 14.37
N ARG A 54 4.86 -1.94 14.04
CA ARG A 54 3.74 -2.40 14.86
C ARG A 54 3.23 -3.78 14.47
N GLY A 55 3.77 -4.39 13.40
CA GLY A 55 3.29 -5.67 12.87
C GLY A 55 1.88 -5.61 12.29
N ILE A 56 1.40 -4.42 11.91
CA ILE A 56 0.05 -4.22 11.37
C ILE A 56 0.04 -4.67 9.91
N PRO A 57 -0.83 -5.61 9.51
CA PRO A 57 -0.97 -6.00 8.11
C PRO A 57 -1.49 -4.83 7.29
N TYR A 58 -0.96 -4.66 6.09
CA TYR A 58 -1.36 -3.55 5.22
C TYR A 58 -1.36 -3.94 3.75
N ALA A 59 -1.98 -3.11 2.92
CA ALA A 59 -1.89 -3.21 1.47
C ALA A 59 -1.80 -1.83 0.83
N MET A 60 -1.26 -1.78 -0.38
CA MET A 60 -0.96 -0.54 -1.09
C MET A 60 -1.37 -0.60 -2.56
N ILE A 61 -1.96 0.49 -3.04
CA ILE A 61 -2.13 0.81 -4.45
C ILE A 61 -1.50 2.17 -4.75
N PHE A 62 -1.31 2.46 -6.04
CA PHE A 62 -0.54 3.59 -6.50
C PHE A 62 -1.39 4.58 -7.29
N GLY A 63 -1.05 5.86 -7.11
CA GLY A 63 -1.59 6.97 -7.85
C GLY A 63 -0.70 7.42 -8.99
N ASN A 64 -1.04 8.59 -9.52
CA ASN A 64 -0.35 9.19 -10.66
C ASN A 64 0.95 9.90 -10.27
N HIS A 65 1.20 10.16 -8.98
CA HIS A 65 2.46 10.75 -8.52
C HIS A 65 3.51 9.71 -8.13
N ASP A 66 3.09 8.45 -7.93
CA ASP A 66 3.96 7.38 -7.50
C ASP A 66 4.95 6.97 -8.59
N ASP A 67 4.51 6.72 -9.81
CA ASP A 67 5.32 6.20 -10.93
C ASP A 67 5.90 7.30 -11.85
N GLN A 68 6.00 8.53 -11.35
CA GLN A 68 6.71 9.60 -12.05
C GLN A 68 8.23 9.52 -11.82
N ARG A 69 9.00 10.30 -12.60
CA ARG A 69 10.43 10.59 -12.32
C ARG A 69 11.36 9.35 -12.35
N GLY A 70 11.07 8.37 -13.22
CA GLY A 70 12.02 7.33 -13.60
C GLY A 70 11.89 5.99 -12.89
N PHE A 71 10.77 5.72 -12.21
CA PHE A 71 10.38 4.38 -11.75
C PHE A 71 9.13 3.95 -12.47
N THR A 72 9.01 2.65 -12.74
CA THR A 72 7.74 2.09 -13.22
C THR A 72 6.88 1.67 -12.04
N ARG A 73 5.58 1.60 -12.26
CA ARG A 73 4.62 1.12 -11.26
C ARG A 73 4.91 -0.32 -10.83
N GLU A 74 5.40 -1.15 -11.74
CA GLU A 74 5.84 -2.52 -11.44
C GLU A 74 6.95 -2.54 -10.40
N MET A 75 7.97 -1.69 -10.52
CA MET A 75 9.06 -1.63 -9.54
C MET A 75 8.56 -1.23 -8.15
N LEU A 76 7.62 -0.27 -8.08
CA LEU A 76 7.02 0.14 -6.81
C LEU A 76 6.20 -0.99 -6.18
N MET A 77 5.46 -1.73 -7.02
CA MET A 77 4.71 -2.89 -6.55
C MET A 77 5.61 -4.02 -6.09
N GLU A 78 6.72 -4.29 -6.80
CA GLU A 78 7.73 -5.25 -6.35
C GLU A 78 8.31 -4.87 -4.98
N MET A 79 8.61 -3.58 -4.77
CA MET A 79 9.02 -3.08 -3.45
C MET A 79 7.94 -3.35 -2.42
N ALA A 80 6.70 -2.91 -2.65
CA ALA A 80 5.59 -3.04 -1.71
C ALA A 80 5.28 -4.51 -1.36
N VAL A 81 5.31 -5.43 -2.33
CA VAL A 81 5.12 -6.88 -2.11
C VAL A 81 6.23 -7.48 -1.26
N SER A 82 7.46 -6.97 -1.38
CA SER A 82 8.62 -7.51 -0.66
C SER A 82 8.70 -7.11 0.83
N LYS A 83 7.90 -6.12 1.26
CA LYS A 83 7.97 -5.56 2.61
C LYS A 83 7.25 -6.43 3.65
N PRO A 84 7.70 -6.42 4.92
CA PRO A 84 7.04 -7.14 6.01
C PRO A 84 5.58 -6.75 6.16
N HIS A 85 4.72 -7.71 6.52
CA HIS A 85 3.28 -7.48 6.77
C HIS A 85 2.48 -6.94 5.58
N SER A 86 3.08 -6.82 4.39
CA SER A 86 2.38 -6.42 3.18
C SER A 86 1.56 -7.56 2.60
N TYR A 87 0.30 -7.26 2.32
CA TYR A 87 -0.63 -8.07 1.55
C TYR A 87 -0.84 -7.50 0.14
N SER A 88 -0.02 -6.52 -0.25
CA SER A 88 -0.05 -5.95 -1.59
C SER A 88 0.25 -7.02 -2.63
N GLN A 89 -0.38 -6.96 -3.78
CA GLN A 89 -0.15 -7.90 -4.87
C GLN A 89 -0.07 -7.16 -6.20
N ARG A 90 0.73 -7.66 -7.13
CA ARG A 90 0.70 -7.15 -8.52
C ARG A 90 -0.68 -7.29 -9.15
N GLY A 91 -1.38 -8.37 -8.81
CA GLY A 91 -2.62 -8.76 -9.48
C GLY A 91 -2.40 -9.58 -10.75
N PRO A 92 -3.49 -10.05 -11.35
CA PRO A 92 -3.48 -10.90 -12.55
C PRO A 92 -2.81 -10.20 -13.73
N SER A 93 -1.97 -10.91 -14.49
CA SER A 93 -1.28 -10.37 -15.67
C SER A 93 -2.22 -10.11 -16.85
N GLN A 94 -3.40 -10.73 -16.86
CA GLN A 94 -4.44 -10.53 -17.87
C GLN A 94 -5.30 -9.28 -17.65
N VAL A 95 -5.19 -8.62 -16.49
CA VAL A 95 -5.85 -7.34 -16.21
C VAL A 95 -4.83 -6.23 -16.40
N TYR A 96 -5.17 -5.25 -17.24
CA TYR A 96 -4.31 -4.10 -17.49
C TYR A 96 -4.11 -3.27 -16.20
N GLY A 97 -2.91 -2.72 -16.04
CA GLY A 97 -2.49 -2.01 -14.82
C GLY A 97 -1.72 -2.88 -13.83
N VAL A 98 -1.33 -2.30 -12.71
CA VAL A 98 -0.54 -2.92 -11.64
C VAL A 98 -1.17 -2.58 -10.30
N GLY A 99 -1.45 -3.61 -9.49
CA GLY A 99 -2.13 -3.44 -8.21
C GLY A 99 -3.64 -3.66 -8.27
N ASN A 100 -4.11 -4.42 -9.26
CA ASN A 100 -5.48 -4.91 -9.33
C ASN A 100 -5.61 -6.24 -8.55
N TYR A 101 -6.06 -6.22 -7.30
CA TYR A 101 -6.17 -7.44 -6.49
C TYR A 101 -7.31 -7.36 -5.48
N GLU A 102 -7.74 -8.52 -4.99
CA GLU A 102 -8.68 -8.62 -3.88
C GLU A 102 -7.98 -9.16 -2.63
N LEU A 103 -8.40 -8.64 -1.47
CA LEU A 103 -8.03 -9.16 -0.16
C LEU A 103 -9.30 -9.46 0.63
N ASN A 104 -9.30 -10.58 1.34
CA ASN A 104 -10.50 -11.08 1.99
C ASN A 104 -10.20 -11.27 3.48
N VAL A 105 -11.06 -10.73 4.33
CA VAL A 105 -11.11 -11.11 5.74
C VAL A 105 -11.89 -12.41 5.82
N LYS A 106 -11.33 -13.38 6.54
CA LYS A 106 -11.90 -14.72 6.68
C LYS A 106 -12.42 -14.95 8.09
N ALA A 107 -13.50 -15.72 8.21
CA ALA A 107 -13.96 -16.21 9.50
C ALA A 107 -12.84 -17.05 10.15
N PRO A 108 -12.37 -16.70 11.36
CA PRO A 108 -11.27 -17.41 12.01
C PRO A 108 -11.68 -18.79 12.52
N THR A 109 -12.96 -18.97 12.83
CA THR A 109 -13.56 -20.19 13.36
C THR A 109 -15.00 -20.31 12.87
N ASP A 110 -15.58 -21.49 12.96
CA ASP A 110 -17.02 -21.69 12.77
C ASP A 110 -17.80 -20.82 13.78
N GLY A 111 -18.90 -20.21 13.34
CA GLY A 111 -19.78 -19.46 14.24
C GLY A 111 -20.66 -18.43 13.54
N ALA A 112 -20.84 -17.28 14.21
CA ALA A 112 -21.78 -16.23 13.79
C ALA A 112 -21.51 -15.65 12.39
N TRP A 113 -20.28 -15.80 11.90
CA TRP A 113 -19.84 -15.30 10.59
C TRP A 113 -19.79 -16.40 9.51
N GLY A 114 -20.27 -17.61 9.79
CA GLY A 114 -20.20 -18.78 8.92
C GLY A 114 -19.13 -19.78 9.33
N ASP A 115 -18.82 -20.72 8.43
CA ASP A 115 -17.78 -21.74 8.63
C ASP A 115 -16.39 -21.10 8.60
N ALA A 116 -15.43 -21.68 9.33
CA ALA A 116 -14.03 -21.27 9.32
C ALA A 116 -13.47 -21.16 7.89
N ASN A 117 -12.69 -20.11 7.64
CA ASN A 117 -12.12 -19.72 6.34
C ASN A 117 -13.09 -19.16 5.29
N SER A 118 -14.38 -19.07 5.61
CA SER A 118 -15.36 -18.37 4.75
C SER A 118 -15.02 -16.88 4.66
N ASP A 119 -15.21 -16.29 3.47
CA ASP A 119 -15.00 -14.85 3.29
C ASP A 119 -16.11 -14.05 3.97
N VAL A 120 -15.74 -13.13 4.85
CA VAL A 120 -16.70 -12.31 5.63
C VAL A 120 -16.67 -10.83 5.21
N PHE A 121 -15.56 -10.38 4.65
CA PHE A 121 -15.41 -9.04 4.07
C PHE A 121 -14.40 -9.09 2.94
N ARG A 122 -14.68 -8.40 1.82
CA ARG A 122 -13.83 -8.40 0.64
C ARG A 122 -13.48 -6.97 0.26
N MET A 123 -12.19 -6.74 0.09
CA MET A 123 -11.59 -5.47 -0.30
C MET A 123 -11.07 -5.58 -1.73
N TYR A 124 -11.40 -4.61 -2.56
CA TYR A 124 -10.92 -4.52 -3.94
C TYR A 124 -9.95 -3.35 -4.07
N PHE A 125 -8.72 -3.66 -4.45
CA PHE A 125 -7.65 -2.73 -4.74
C PHE A 125 -7.54 -2.65 -6.26
N LEU A 126 -7.72 -1.44 -6.81
CA LEU A 126 -7.84 -1.24 -8.25
C LEU A 126 -6.87 -0.17 -8.73
N ASP A 127 -6.19 -0.47 -9.83
CA ASP A 127 -5.36 0.48 -10.53
C ASP A 127 -6.23 1.41 -11.40
N SER A 128 -6.18 2.71 -11.10
CA SER A 128 -6.86 3.77 -11.86
C SER A 128 -6.13 4.17 -13.15
N ASN A 129 -4.96 3.60 -13.43
CA ASN A 129 -4.06 3.88 -14.55
C ASN A 129 -3.49 5.31 -14.59
N ALA A 130 -3.41 5.98 -13.44
CA ALA A 130 -2.89 7.35 -13.25
C ALA A 130 -3.68 8.46 -13.95
N TYR A 131 -3.81 8.40 -15.28
CA TYR A 131 -4.41 9.44 -16.11
C TYR A 131 -5.44 8.83 -17.07
N PRO A 132 -6.53 9.54 -17.39
CA PRO A 132 -7.61 9.02 -18.23
C PRO A 132 -7.16 8.66 -19.66
N ASP A 133 -6.10 9.30 -20.16
CA ASP A 133 -5.59 9.11 -21.53
C ASP A 133 -4.29 8.28 -21.58
N ALA A 134 -3.82 7.76 -20.45
CA ALA A 134 -2.66 6.87 -20.42
C ALA A 134 -3.06 5.52 -21.04
N LYS A 135 -2.64 5.28 -22.28
CA LYS A 135 -2.70 3.97 -22.96
C LYS A 135 -1.38 3.67 -23.64
#